data_AF-A0A8S2S5W4-F1
#
_entry.id   AF-A0A8S2S5W4-F1
#
_cell.length_a   1.000
_cell.length_b   1.000
_cell.length_c   1.000
_cell.angle_alpha   90.00
_cell.angle_beta   90.00
_cell.angle_gamma   90.00
#
_symmetry.space_group_name_H-M   'P 1'
#
loop_
_entity.id
_entity.type
_entity.pdbx_description
1 polymer ?
#
loop_
_entity_poly.entity_id
_entity_poly.type
_entity_poly.pdbx_seq_one_letter_code
_entity_poly.pdbx_strand_id
1 'polypeptide(L)' 'VDEQHYNNNNNDEDDDMSTETPPKVIEAMEMVRRLHLLAASQQPQLHSLIYQLDSQLTQLFIDSKGVKQTTIDDFFHRD' A
#
# COMPACT_ATOMS: atom_id res chain seq x y z
N VAL A 1 -7.67 -15.32 57.67
CA VAL A 1 -7.71 -14.04 56.93
C VAL A 1 -6.40 -13.84 56.22
N ASP A 2 -6.27 -14.02 54.92
CA ASP A 2 -6.66 -15.10 54.02
C ASP A 2 -5.68 -14.98 52.85
N GLU A 3 -5.27 -16.10 52.28
CA GLU A 3 -4.32 -16.21 51.17
C GLU A 3 -4.79 -15.39 49.96
N GLN A 4 -3.98 -14.42 49.52
CA GLN A 4 -4.21 -13.69 48.28
C GLN A 4 -3.64 -14.50 47.12
N HIS A 5 -4.53 -15.17 46.39
CA HIS A 5 -4.26 -15.78 45.08
C HIS A 5 -3.76 -14.71 44.10
N TYR A 6 -2.51 -14.82 43.66
CA TYR A 6 -2.08 -14.13 42.44
C TYR A 6 -2.73 -14.85 41.24
N ASN A 7 -3.85 -14.28 40.76
CA ASN A 7 -4.42 -14.65 39.49
C ASN A 7 -3.46 -14.19 38.38
N ASN A 8 -2.86 -15.19 37.74
CA ASN A 8 -2.02 -15.05 36.56
C ASN A 8 -2.92 -14.74 35.35
N ASN A 9 -3.34 -13.48 35.20
CA ASN A 9 -3.93 -12.98 33.95
C ASN A 9 -2.78 -12.58 33.03
N ASN A 10 -2.24 -13.56 32.32
CA ASN A 10 -1.57 -13.32 31.05
C ASN A 10 -2.62 -12.77 30.07
N ASN A 11 -2.82 -11.46 30.09
CA ASN A 11 -3.36 -10.77 28.93
C ASN A 11 -2.19 -10.65 27.95
N ASP A 12 -2.01 -11.69 27.15
CA ASP A 12 -1.38 -11.59 25.84
C ASP A 12 -2.27 -10.64 25.01
N GLU A 13 -2.06 -9.33 25.15
CA GLU A 13 -2.58 -8.29 24.25
C GLU A 13 -1.58 -8.03 23.12
N ASP A 14 -0.86 -9.07 22.69
CA ASP A 14 -0.20 -9.13 21.39
C ASP A 14 -1.21 -9.72 20.41
N ASP A 15 -1.87 -8.87 19.63
CA ASP A 15 -2.30 -9.07 18.22
C ASP A 15 -3.58 -8.29 17.90
N ASP A 16 -3.52 -6.95 17.96
CA ASP A 16 -4.36 -6.11 17.10
C ASP A 16 -3.52 -5.66 15.89
N MET A 17 -2.99 -6.64 15.14
CA MET A 17 -2.65 -6.41 13.74
C MET A 17 -3.95 -6.16 12.99
N SER A 18 -4.41 -4.91 13.04
CA SER A 18 -5.50 -4.41 12.20
C SER A 18 -5.37 -5.01 10.80
N THR A 19 -6.32 -5.87 10.46
CA THR A 19 -6.39 -6.59 9.18
C THR A 19 -6.85 -5.67 8.05
N GLU A 20 -6.38 -4.42 8.05
CA GLU A 20 -6.66 -3.48 6.98
C GLU A 20 -6.04 -4.02 5.70
N THR A 21 -6.93 -4.45 4.80
CA THR A 21 -6.53 -4.95 3.49
C THR A 21 -5.85 -3.79 2.77
N PRO A 22 -4.65 -3.99 2.19
CA PRO A 22 -3.97 -2.91 1.50
C PRO A 22 -4.85 -2.36 0.38
N PRO A 23 -4.88 -1.02 0.20
CA PRO A 23 -5.73 -0.37 -0.78
C PRO A 23 -5.38 -0.87 -2.18
N LYS A 24 -6.39 -0.96 -3.05
CA LYS A 24 -6.13 -1.24 -4.47
C LYS A 24 -5.31 -0.11 -5.07
N VAL A 25 -4.52 -0.41 -6.11
CA VAL A 25 -3.68 0.60 -6.79
C VAL A 25 -4.47 1.85 -7.19
N ILE A 26 -5.70 1.68 -7.68
CA ILE A 26 -6.58 2.80 -8.04
C ILE A 26 -6.94 3.66 -6.82
N GLU A 27 -7.31 3.02 -5.70
CA GLU A 27 -7.64 3.71 -4.44
C GLU A 27 -6.41 4.44 -3.88
N ALA A 28 -5.23 3.80 -3.96
CA ALA A 28 -3.96 4.41 -3.57
C ALA A 28 -3.64 5.66 -4.41
N MET A 29 -3.81 5.61 -5.74
CA MET A 29 -3.63 6.76 -6.62
C MET A 29 -4.59 7.90 -6.28
N GLU A 30 -5.86 7.60 -5.97
CA GLU A 30 -6.82 8.64 -5.55
C GLU A 30 -6.41 9.30 -4.22
N MET A 31 -5.94 8.52 -3.24
CA MET A 31 -5.45 9.05 -1.96
C MET A 31 -4.23 9.94 -2.16
N VAL A 32 -3.28 9.53 -2.99
CA VAL A 32 -2.08 10.32 -3.33
C VAL A 32 -2.46 11.62 -4.02
N ARG A 33 -3.44 11.59 -4.94
CA ARG A 33 -3.94 12.81 -5.59
C ARG A 33 -4.54 13.81 -4.60
N ARG A 34 -5.29 13.33 -3.60
CA ARG A 34 -5.84 14.18 -2.53
C ARG A 34 -4.72 14.80 -1.68
N LEU A 35 -3.73 14.00 -1.30
CA LEU A 35 -2.54 14.46 -0.58
C LEU A 35 -1.76 15.50 -1.38
N HIS A 36 -1.61 15.29 -2.70
CA HIS A 36 -0.88 16.20 -3.58
C HIS A 36 -1.51 17.60 -3.59
N LEU A 37 -2.84 17.67 -3.72
CA LEU A 37 -3.59 18.93 -3.68
C LEU A 37 -3.46 19.62 -2.32
N LEU A 38 -3.51 18.85 -1.22
CA LEU A 38 -3.38 19.39 0.12
C LEU A 38 -1.96 19.96 0.35
N ALA A 39 -0.94 19.18 -0.01
CA ALA A 39 0.47 19.54 0.15
C ALA A 39 0.88 20.73 -0.73
N ALA A 40 0.36 20.83 -1.95
CA ALA A 40 0.61 21.98 -2.82
C ALA A 40 0.19 23.31 -2.18
N SER A 41 -0.85 23.29 -1.33
CA SER A 41 -1.36 24.49 -0.67
C SER A 41 -0.76 24.76 0.72
N GLN A 42 -0.36 23.72 1.46
CA GLN A 42 0.01 23.85 2.88
C GLN A 42 1.48 23.51 3.17
N GLN A 43 2.11 22.64 2.38
CA GLN A 43 3.46 22.12 2.63
C GLN A 43 4.22 21.85 1.31
N PRO A 44 4.78 22.89 0.68
CA PRO A 44 5.51 22.76 -0.59
C PRO A 44 6.67 21.76 -0.55
N GLN A 45 7.30 21.60 0.61
CA GLN A 45 8.35 20.61 0.84
C GLN A 45 7.85 19.15 0.74
N LEU A 46 6.57 18.91 1.00
CA LEU A 46 5.95 17.58 0.94
C LEU A 46 5.50 17.24 -0.49
N HIS A 47 5.26 18.27 -1.32
CA HIS A 47 4.80 18.12 -2.69
C HIS A 47 5.76 17.28 -3.55
N SER A 48 7.08 17.49 -3.43
CA SER A 48 8.08 16.71 -4.18
C SER A 48 8.03 15.23 -3.85
N LEU A 49 7.85 14.88 -2.57
CA LEU A 49 7.72 13.49 -2.13
C LEU A 49 6.43 12.85 -2.66
N ILE A 50 5.32 13.58 -2.60
CA ILE A 50 4.03 13.07 -3.10
C ILE A 50 4.06 12.89 -4.62
N TYR A 51 4.69 13.81 -5.35
CA TYR A 51 4.88 13.69 -6.79
C TYR A 51 5.70 12.44 -7.16
N GLN A 52 6.77 12.16 -6.42
CA GLN A 52 7.55 10.93 -6.60
C GLN A 52 6.70 9.68 -6.35
N LEU A 53 5.86 9.69 -5.31
CA LEU A 53 4.98 8.58 -5.00
C LEU A 53 3.94 8.34 -6.10
N ASP A 54 3.34 9.40 -6.64
CA ASP A 54 2.37 9.35 -7.73
C ASP A 54 3.00 8.76 -9.01
N SER A 55 4.23 9.18 -9.33
CA SER A 55 4.99 8.63 -10.46
C SER A 55 5.24 7.13 -10.31
N GLN A 56 5.59 6.67 -9.11
CA GLN A 56 5.86 5.23 -8.86
C GLN A 56 4.59 4.39 -8.97
N LEU A 57 3.47 4.87 -8.39
CA LEU A 57 2.18 4.19 -8.51
C LEU A 57 1.70 4.14 -9.95
N THR A 58 1.91 5.21 -10.71
CA THR A 58 1.58 5.25 -12.13
C THR A 58 2.38 4.22 -12.92
N GLN A 59 3.69 4.11 -12.67
CA GLN A 59 4.52 3.10 -13.30
C GLN A 59 4.04 1.69 -12.96
N LEU A 60 3.78 1.42 -11.68
CA LEU A 60 3.27 0.12 -11.22
C LEU A 60 1.90 -0.21 -11.84
N PHE A 61 1.03 0.78 -11.99
CA PHE A 61 -0.23 0.60 -12.69
C PHE A 61 -0.01 0.24 -14.16
N ILE A 62 0.86 0.97 -14.87
CA ILE A 62 1.22 0.67 -16.26
C ILE A 62 1.79 -0.74 -16.39
N ASP A 63 2.72 -1.13 -15.52
CA ASP A 63 3.34 -2.45 -15.51
C ASP A 63 2.29 -3.55 -15.22
N SER A 64 1.34 -3.29 -14.30
CA SER A 64 0.24 -4.22 -13.99
C SER A 64 -0.75 -4.39 -15.15
N LYS A 65 -0.84 -3.40 -16.05
CA LYS A 65 -1.67 -3.41 -17.26
C LYS A 65 -0.88 -3.78 -18.51
N GLY A 66 0.45 -3.89 -18.40
CA GLY A 66 1.32 -4.41 -19.42
C GLY A 66 0.88 -5.82 -19.76
N VAL A 67 0.18 -5.96 -20.88
CA VAL A 67 -0.03 -7.25 -21.54
C VAL A 67 1.33 -7.90 -21.59
N LYS A 68 1.46 -9.13 -21.04
CA LYS A 68 2.66 -9.96 -21.24
C LYS A 68 2.99 -9.83 -22.71
N GLN A 69 4.03 -9.06 -23.05
CA GLN A 69 4.45 -8.95 -24.44
C GLN A 69 4.86 -10.36 -24.80
N THR A 70 3.97 -11.07 -25.49
CA THR A 70 4.31 -12.35 -26.07
C THR A 70 5.50 -12.04 -26.96
N THR A 71 6.63 -12.63 -26.63
CA THR A 71 7.82 -12.47 -27.45
C THR A 71 7.49 -12.97 -28.86
N ILE A 72 8.21 -12.49 -29.87
CA ILE A 72 8.09 -13.05 -31.22
C ILE A 72 8.32 -14.57 -31.17
N ASP A 73 9.20 -15.03 -30.27
CA ASP A 73 9.37 -16.46 -29.99
C ASP A 73 8.09 -17.13 -29.45
N ASP A 74 7.36 -16.52 -28.51
CA ASP A 74 6.07 -17.06 -28.04
C ASP A 74 5.01 -17.14 -29.14
N PHE A 75 5.12 -16.33 -30.21
CA PHE A 75 4.22 -16.40 -31.37
C PHE A 75 4.55 -17.57 -32.29
N PHE A 76 5.84 -17.90 -32.45
CA PHE A 76 6.28 -18.97 -33.36
C PHE A 76 6.41 -20.35 -32.70
N HIS A 77 6.41 -20.44 -31.37
CA HIS A 77 6.55 -21.70 -30.63
C HIS A 77 5.26 -22.15 -29.93
N ARG A 78 4.11 -21.56 -30.28
CA ARG A 78 2.80 -21.94 -29.76
C ARG A 78 2.25 -23.11 -30.59
N ASP A 79 2.79 -24.30 -30.35
CA ASP A 79 2.28 -25.60 -30.82
C ASP A 79 1.27 -26.20 -29.81
#